data_AF-A0A7C5GR24-F1
#
_entry.id   AF-A0A7C5GR24-F1
#
_cell.length_a   1.000
_cell.length_b   1.000
_cell.length_c   1.000
_cell.angle_alpha   90.00
_cell.angle_beta   90.00
_cell.angle_gamma   90.00
#
_symmetry.space_group_name_H-M   'P 1'
#
loop_
_entity.id
_entity.type
_entity.pdbx_description
1 polymer ?
#
loop_
_entity_poly.entity_id
_entity_poly.type
_entity_poly.pdbx_seq_one_letter_code
_entity_poly.pdbx_strand_id
1 'polypeptide(L)'
;TTPFAYIEGGIVSQGVIDPQEFGFELAPKEAILGGSATDNAKITRDIFANKANRAKQDIVILNAGFALFADGKARDIKEAFEIARDGIESGKAQKHLELISQVSNRF
;
A
#
# COMPACT_ATOMS: atom_id res chain seq x y z
N THR A 1 13.37 -5.80 -7.65
CA THR A 1 12.32 -6.77 -7.98
C THR A 1 12.02 -7.65 -6.77
N THR A 2 10.86 -8.30 -6.73
CA THR A 2 10.42 -9.18 -5.62
C THR A 2 9.84 -10.48 -6.17
N PRO A 3 10.35 -11.67 -5.82
CA PRO A 3 9.73 -12.94 -6.21
C PRO A 3 8.36 -13.13 -5.57
N PHE A 4 7.43 -13.77 -6.29
CA PHE A 4 6.11 -14.10 -5.75
C PHE A 4 5.65 -15.51 -6.13
N ALA A 5 4.73 -16.04 -5.32
CA ALA A 5 3.87 -17.15 -5.66
C ALA A 5 2.41 -16.73 -5.42
N TYR A 6 1.53 -16.99 -6.38
CA TYR A 6 0.11 -16.67 -6.33
C TYR A 6 -0.70 -17.96 -6.47
N ILE A 7 -1.72 -18.12 -5.62
CA ILE A 7 -2.55 -19.32 -5.59
C ILE A 7 -3.99 -18.93 -5.87
N GLU A 8 -4.56 -19.48 -6.94
CA GLU A 8 -5.94 -19.25 -7.33
C GLU A 8 -6.54 -20.54 -7.89
N GLY A 9 -7.71 -20.95 -7.41
CA GLY A 9 -8.36 -22.18 -7.87
C GLY A 9 -7.52 -23.46 -7.70
N GLY A 10 -6.59 -23.48 -6.74
CA GLY A 10 -5.65 -24.59 -6.53
C GLY A 10 -4.46 -24.61 -7.50
N ILE A 11 -4.35 -23.63 -8.41
CA ILE A 11 -3.23 -23.46 -9.32
C ILE A 11 -2.23 -22.50 -8.68
N VAL A 12 -0.94 -22.88 -8.71
CA VAL A 12 0.16 -22.02 -8.25
C VAL A 12 0.85 -21.41 -9.46
N SER A 13 0.88 -20.08 -9.50
CA SER A 13 1.65 -19.28 -10.46
C SER A 13 2.84 -18.64 -9.73
N GLN A 14 3.98 -18.53 -10.41
CA GLN A 14 5.19 -17.94 -9.86
C GLN A 14 5.75 -16.90 -10.82
N GLY A 15 6.46 -15.92 -10.27
CA GLY A 15 7.08 -14.89 -11.09
C GLY A 15 7.86 -13.89 -10.26
N VAL A 16 8.13 -12.75 -10.88
CA VAL A 16 8.88 -11.65 -10.29
C VAL A 16 8.08 -10.37 -10.49
N ILE A 17 7.91 -9.59 -9.43
CA ILE A 17 7.34 -8.25 -9.45
C ILE A 17 8.48 -7.28 -9.72
N ASP A 18 8.43 -6.60 -10.86
CA ASP A 18 9.21 -5.39 -11.11
C ASP A 18 8.30 -4.16 -10.95
N PRO A 19 8.50 -3.30 -9.93
CA PRO A 19 7.69 -2.09 -9.77
C PRO A 19 7.75 -1.15 -11.00
N GLN A 20 8.83 -1.19 -11.79
CA GLN A 20 8.96 -0.33 -12.97
C GLN A 20 7.97 -0.70 -14.08
N GLU A 21 7.58 -1.98 -14.19
CA GLU A 21 6.57 -2.45 -15.16
C GLU A 21 5.18 -1.84 -14.91
N PHE A 22 4.93 -1.36 -13.69
CA PHE A 22 3.67 -0.73 -13.28
C PHE A 22 3.79 0.80 -13.18
N GLY A 23 4.90 1.39 -13.62
CA GLY A 23 5.12 2.83 -13.62
C GLY A 23 5.53 3.43 -12.27
N PHE A 24 6.03 2.62 -11.34
CA PHE A 24 6.65 3.11 -10.10
C PHE A 24 8.14 3.37 -10.32
N GLU A 25 8.66 4.38 -9.63
CA GLU A 25 10.09 4.67 -9.64
C GLU A 25 10.82 3.82 -8.60
N LEU A 26 12.02 3.35 -8.93
CA LEU A 26 12.89 2.72 -7.96
C LEU A 26 13.42 3.78 -6.99
N ALA A 27 13.34 3.47 -5.70
CA ALA A 27 13.86 4.32 -4.64
C ALA A 27 14.89 3.54 -3.80
N PRO A 28 15.91 4.22 -3.25
CA PRO A 28 16.84 3.60 -2.32
C PRO A 28 16.09 3.19 -1.05
N LYS A 29 16.60 2.17 -0.35
CA LYS A 29 15.99 1.65 0.89
C LYS A 29 15.80 2.76 1.93
N GLU A 30 16.74 3.69 1.99
CA GLU A 30 16.77 4.84 2.88
C GLU A 30 15.54 5.74 2.73
N ALA A 31 14.95 5.80 1.52
CA ALA A 31 13.76 6.61 1.24
C ALA A 31 12.49 6.10 1.94
N ILE A 32 12.44 4.80 2.28
CA ILE A 32 11.29 4.13 2.90
C ILE A 32 11.53 3.71 4.35
N LEU A 33 12.70 4.04 4.93
CA LEU A 33 12.98 3.68 6.31
C LEU A 33 11.96 4.29 7.29
N GLY A 34 11.55 3.44 8.22
CA GLY A 34 10.86 3.84 9.44
C GLY A 34 11.86 4.26 10.54
N GLY A 35 11.33 4.49 11.74
CA GLY A 35 12.09 4.85 12.92
C GLY A 35 11.48 4.23 14.18
N SER A 36 11.44 5.02 15.26
CA SER A 36 10.74 4.67 16.49
C SER A 36 9.24 4.45 16.26
N ALA A 37 8.54 3.95 17.28
CA ALA A 37 7.07 3.83 17.22
C ALA A 37 6.39 5.18 16.91
N THR A 38 6.88 6.27 17.51
CA THR A 38 6.38 7.63 17.27
C THR A 38 6.64 8.08 15.83
N ASP A 39 7.83 7.79 15.30
CA ASP A 39 8.18 8.12 13.91
C ASP A 39 7.31 7.37 12.93
N ASN A 40 7.11 6.06 13.14
CA ASN A 40 6.28 5.22 12.27
C ASN A 40 4.81 5.64 12.31
N ALA A 41 4.31 6.04 13.49
CA ALA A 41 2.96 6.57 13.61
C ALA A 41 2.80 7.90 12.87
N LYS A 42 3.82 8.77 12.86
CA LYS A 42 3.82 10.00 12.07
C LYS A 42 3.88 9.68 10.57
N ILE A 43 4.80 8.82 10.15
CA ILE A 43 4.98 8.42 8.74
C ILE A 43 3.67 7.85 8.19
N THR A 44 3.00 6.95 8.92
CA THR A 44 1.73 6.35 8.48
C THR A 44 0.65 7.41 8.30
N ARG A 45 0.52 8.35 9.24
CA ARG A 45 -0.43 9.46 9.12
C ARG A 45 -0.09 10.38 7.95
N ASP A 46 1.19 10.69 7.74
CA ASP A 46 1.63 11.49 6.60
C ASP A 46 1.32 10.79 5.26
N ILE A 47 1.49 9.46 5.17
CA ILE A 47 1.14 8.70 3.97
C ILE A 47 -0.36 8.82 3.70
N PHE A 48 -1.20 8.53 4.70
CA PHE A 48 -2.66 8.56 4.53
C PHE A 48 -3.25 9.97 4.32
N ALA A 49 -2.56 11.00 4.81
CA ALA A 49 -2.91 12.40 4.57
C ALA A 49 -2.34 12.94 3.24
N ASN A 50 -1.74 12.08 2.40
CA ASN A 50 -1.10 12.44 1.13
C ASN A 50 0.03 13.49 1.27
N LYS A 51 0.84 13.39 2.34
CA LYS A 51 1.94 14.33 2.69
C LYS A 51 3.32 13.69 2.81
N ALA A 52 3.40 12.35 2.79
CA ALA A 52 4.67 11.66 2.82
C ALA A 52 5.44 11.83 1.50
N ASN A 53 6.73 11.46 1.50
CA ASN A 53 7.50 11.40 0.26
C ASN A 53 6.93 10.33 -0.68
N ARG A 54 7.21 10.48 -1.97
CA ARG A 54 6.65 9.61 -3.01
C ARG A 54 7.01 8.14 -2.82
N ALA A 55 8.26 7.82 -2.45
CA ALA A 55 8.69 6.43 -2.22
C ALA A 55 7.89 5.72 -1.11
N LYS A 56 7.57 6.44 -0.03
CA LYS A 56 6.73 5.92 1.08
C LYS A 56 5.28 5.74 0.68
N GLN A 57 4.75 6.56 -0.21
CA GLN A 57 3.41 6.37 -0.77
C GLN A 57 3.39 5.18 -1.74
N ASP A 58 4.35 5.13 -2.66
CA ASP A 58 4.45 4.09 -3.68
C ASP A 58 4.60 2.70 -3.08
N ILE A 59 5.43 2.53 -2.03
CA ILE A 59 5.57 1.23 -1.37
C ILE A 59 4.27 0.77 -0.70
N VAL A 60 3.46 1.71 -0.17
CA VAL A 60 2.15 1.39 0.40
C VAL A 60 1.13 1.08 -0.69
N ILE A 61 1.10 1.83 -1.79
CA ILE A 61 0.23 1.57 -2.94
C ILE A 61 0.53 0.21 -3.57
N LEU A 62 1.82 -0.15 -3.73
CA LEU A 62 2.24 -1.45 -4.24
C LEU A 62 1.72 -2.59 -3.38
N ASN A 63 1.99 -2.56 -2.07
CA ASN A 63 1.54 -3.62 -1.16
C ASN A 63 0.01 -3.70 -1.06
N ALA A 64 -0.66 -2.55 -0.95
CA ALA A 64 -2.12 -2.49 -0.89
C ALA A 64 -2.78 -2.95 -2.19
N GLY A 65 -2.21 -2.61 -3.35
CA GLY A 65 -2.70 -3.07 -4.65
C GLY A 65 -2.62 -4.58 -4.80
N PHE A 66 -1.49 -5.21 -4.45
CA PHE A 66 -1.40 -6.68 -4.47
C PHE A 66 -2.34 -7.33 -3.45
N ALA A 67 -2.57 -6.72 -2.29
CA ALA A 67 -3.57 -7.19 -1.33
C ALA A 67 -5.01 -7.10 -1.88
N LEU A 68 -5.37 -5.99 -2.53
CA LEU A 68 -6.68 -5.79 -3.17
C LEU A 68 -6.90 -6.76 -4.33
N PHE A 69 -5.86 -7.00 -5.14
CA PHE A 69 -5.89 -7.98 -6.22
C PHE A 69 -6.10 -9.40 -5.68
N ALA A 70 -5.33 -9.78 -4.65
CA ALA A 70 -5.46 -11.11 -4.03
C ALA A 70 -6.84 -11.31 -3.34
N ASP A 71 -7.46 -10.25 -2.83
CA ASP A 71 -8.81 -10.28 -2.23
C ASP A 71 -9.94 -10.22 -3.28
N GLY A 72 -9.62 -10.17 -4.58
CA GLY A 72 -10.60 -10.08 -5.67
C GLY A 72 -11.40 -8.78 -5.69
N LYS A 73 -10.87 -7.70 -5.08
CA LYS A 73 -11.51 -6.36 -5.02
C LYS A 73 -11.25 -5.51 -6.25
N ALA A 74 -10.35 -5.96 -7.12
CA ALA A 74 -10.03 -5.35 -8.39
C ALA A 74 -10.08 -6.41 -9.49
N ARG A 75 -10.46 -6.01 -10.71
CA ARG A 75 -10.49 -6.86 -11.91
C ARG A 75 -9.10 -7.24 -12.39
N ASP A 76 -8.12 -6.36 -12.16
CA ASP A 76 -6.72 -6.56 -12.49
C ASP A 76 -5.82 -5.77 -11.54
N ILE A 77 -4.50 -5.97 -11.66
CA ILE A 77 -3.53 -5.32 -10.80
C ILE A 77 -3.46 -3.80 -11.01
N LYS A 78 -3.79 -3.31 -12.21
CA LYS A 78 -3.78 -1.88 -12.52
C LYS A 78 -4.92 -1.17 -11.80
N GLU A 79 -6.13 -1.71 -11.87
CA GLU A 79 -7.27 -1.22 -11.10
C GLU A 79 -7.00 -1.30 -9.59
N ALA A 80 -6.31 -2.34 -9.13
CA ALA A 80 -5.94 -2.46 -7.71
C ALA A 80 -5.02 -1.31 -7.25
N PHE A 81 -4.05 -0.90 -8.07
CA PHE A 81 -3.21 0.27 -7.80
C PHE A 81 -4.00 1.59 -7.88
N GLU A 82 -4.96 1.71 -8.79
CA GLU A 82 -5.84 2.88 -8.88
C GLU A 82 -6.71 3.01 -7.62
N ILE A 83 -7.29 1.92 -7.13
CA ILE A 83 -8.07 1.89 -5.87
C ILE A 83 -7.17 2.27 -4.68
N ALA A 84 -5.97 1.68 -4.58
CA ALA A 84 -5.04 1.98 -3.49
C ALA A 84 -4.60 3.46 -3.49
N ARG A 85 -4.34 4.01 -4.68
CA ARG A 85 -3.97 5.43 -4.86
C ARG A 85 -5.12 6.36 -4.50
N ASP A 86 -6.33 6.10 -5.00
CA ASP A 86 -7.54 6.85 -4.64
C ASP A 86 -7.77 6.82 -3.13
N GLY A 87 -7.51 5.70 -2.46
CA GLY A 87 -7.59 5.59 -1.01
C GLY A 87 -6.78 6.65 -0.26
N ILE A 88 -5.58 6.96 -0.74
CA ILE A 88 -4.71 8.01 -0.20
C ILE A 88 -5.16 9.39 -0.69
N GLU A 89 -5.30 9.59 -1.99
CA GLU A 89 -5.55 10.91 -2.61
C GLU A 89 -6.91 11.51 -2.20
N SER A 90 -7.94 10.67 -2.06
CA SER A 90 -9.27 11.09 -1.62
C SER A 90 -9.40 11.27 -0.10
N GLY A 91 -8.37 10.90 0.66
CA GLY A 91 -8.36 10.91 2.13
C GLY A 91 -9.23 9.81 2.78
N LYS A 92 -9.72 8.82 2.02
CA LYS A 92 -10.48 7.67 2.55
C LYS A 92 -9.65 6.88 3.58
N ALA A 93 -8.37 6.64 3.29
CA ALA A 93 -7.46 5.93 4.20
C ALA A 93 -7.30 6.68 5.53
N GLN A 94 -7.14 8.01 5.49
CA GLN A 94 -7.06 8.84 6.69
C GLN A 94 -8.35 8.76 7.52
N LYS A 95 -9.51 8.96 6.88
CA LYS A 95 -10.82 8.88 7.55
C LYS A 95 -11.05 7.51 8.18
N HIS A 96 -10.62 6.44 7.52
CA HIS A 96 -10.75 5.09 8.06
C HIS A 96 -9.85 4.85 9.27
N LEU A 97 -8.60 5.34 9.25
CA LEU A 97 -7.70 5.27 10.41
C LEU A 97 -8.25 6.05 11.62
N GLU A 98 -8.81 7.24 11.37
CA GLU A 98 -9.48 8.04 12.41
C GLU A 98 -10.66 7.28 13.02
N LEU A 99 -11.49 6.64 12.19
CA LEU A 99 -12.60 5.80 12.65
C LEU A 99 -12.11 4.63 13.51
N ILE A 100 -11.09 3.88 13.06
CA ILE A 100 -10.52 2.76 13.83
C ILE A 100 -10.04 3.26 15.20
N SER A 101 -9.30 4.37 15.24
CA SER A 101 -8.78 4.94 16.48
C SER A 101 -9.89 5.40 17.43
N GLN A 102 -10.95 6.01 16.89
CA GLN A 102 -12.11 6.42 17.69
C GLN A 102 -12.85 5.23 18.28
N VAL A 103 -13.01 4.15 17.50
CA VAL A 103 -13.73 2.94 17.98
C VAL A 103 -12.89 2.19 19.00
N SER A 104 -11.57 2.03 18.80
CA SER A 104 -10.70 1.29 19.71
C SER A 104 -10.57 1.94 21.09
N ASN A 105 -10.64 3.28 21.16
CA ASN A 105 -10.50 4.04 22.41
C ASN A 105 -11.81 4.19 23.20
N ARG A 106 -12.93 3.63 22.70
CA ARG A 106 -14.22 3.64 23.41
C ARG A 106 -14.40 2.45 24.35
N PHE A 107 -13.51 1.47 24.28
CA PHE A 107 -13.45 0.31 25.17
C PHE A 107 -12.27 0.46 26.14
#